data_AF-T1GEB6-F1
#
_entry.id   AF-T1GEB6-F1
#
_cell.length_a   1.000
_cell.length_b   1.000
_cell.length_c   1.000
_cell.angle_alpha   90.00
_cell.angle_beta   90.00
_cell.angle_gamma   90.00
#
_symmetry.space_group_name_H-M   'P 1'
#
loop_
_entity.id
_entity.type
_entity.pdbx_description
1 polymer ?
#
loop_
_entity_poly.entity_id
_entity_poly.type
_entity_poly.pdbx_seq_one_letter_code
_entity_poly.pdbx_strand_id
1 'polypeptide(L)'
;MSSYLSSANRGRVLETIDDIRKEKVVLWVSIMGLNMTDSSAKLAFPKIVYFMENLSPGQLNVQVPRQYFNKKLFSLNNSYGYLINDLIWPYISLSQSLLTKKVFSLSNMCLDQGFINPIFFMFNFVKMQEIQELFNMRVAEKSFDEKINHFIQVREPVA
;
A
#
# COMPACT_ATOMS: atom_id res chain seq x y z
N MET A 1 -5.80 12.96 10.30
CA MET A 1 -5.02 12.45 9.17
C MET A 1 -5.50 11.03 8.93
N SER A 2 -6.07 10.79 7.76
CA SER A 2 -6.78 9.55 7.44
C SER A 2 -5.86 8.62 6.68
N SER A 3 -5.99 7.30 6.88
CA SER A 3 -5.17 6.31 6.19
C SER A 3 -6.01 5.49 5.22
N TYR A 4 -5.62 5.48 3.95
CA TYR A 4 -6.30 4.79 2.85
C TYR A 4 -5.49 3.60 2.35
N LEU A 5 -6.18 2.55 1.94
CA LEU A 5 -5.52 1.39 1.33
C LEU A 5 -5.02 1.72 -0.09
N SER A 6 -3.74 1.52 -0.31
CA SER A 6 -3.09 1.53 -1.62
C SER A 6 -2.52 0.14 -1.93
N SER A 7 -2.55 -0.28 -3.18
CA SER A 7 -1.93 -1.54 -3.63
C SER A 7 -1.21 -1.33 -4.95
N ALA A 8 -0.10 -2.05 -5.15
CA ALA A 8 0.53 -2.12 -6.47
C ALA A 8 -0.46 -2.71 -7.47
N ASN A 9 -0.61 -2.07 -8.64
CA ASN A 9 -1.68 -2.28 -9.62
C ASN A 9 -1.98 -3.77 -9.83
N ARG A 10 -3.22 -4.17 -9.49
CA ARG A 10 -3.71 -5.56 -9.57
C ARG A 10 -4.69 -5.77 -10.73
N GLY A 11 -4.88 -4.74 -11.56
CA GLY A 11 -5.96 -4.68 -12.55
C GLY A 11 -7.32 -4.27 -11.97
N ARG A 12 -7.44 -4.11 -10.64
CA ARG A 12 -8.63 -3.59 -9.96
C ARG A 12 -8.30 -2.97 -8.60
N VAL A 13 -9.26 -2.24 -8.04
CA VAL A 13 -9.22 -1.67 -6.69
C VAL A 13 -9.77 -2.69 -5.69
N LEU A 14 -9.18 -2.75 -4.48
CA LEU A 14 -9.68 -3.55 -3.36
C LEU A 14 -10.57 -2.67 -2.49
N GLU A 15 -11.88 -2.91 -2.44
CA GLU A 15 -12.83 -2.00 -1.79
C GLU A 15 -13.33 -2.53 -0.45
N THR A 16 -13.18 -3.84 -0.21
CA THR A 16 -13.76 -4.53 0.95
C THR A 16 -12.75 -5.44 1.67
N ILE A 17 -13.04 -5.81 2.91
CA ILE A 17 -12.26 -6.81 3.65
C ILE A 17 -12.31 -8.16 2.92
N ASP A 18 -13.43 -8.49 2.29
CA ASP A 18 -13.58 -9.72 1.52
C ASP A 18 -12.70 -9.73 0.28
N ASP A 19 -12.47 -8.59 -0.37
CA ASP A 19 -11.47 -8.47 -1.43
C ASP A 19 -10.07 -8.85 -0.93
N ILE A 20 -9.69 -8.32 0.22
CA ILE A 20 -8.37 -8.59 0.84
C ILE A 20 -8.24 -10.08 1.19
N ARG A 21 -9.29 -10.68 1.75
CA ARG A 21 -9.33 -12.12 2.10
C ARG A 21 -9.24 -13.00 0.86
N LYS A 22 -10.11 -12.78 -0.13
CA LYS A 22 -10.18 -13.56 -1.37
C LYS A 22 -8.86 -13.52 -2.13
N GLU A 23 -8.23 -12.36 -2.14
CA GLU A 23 -6.98 -12.15 -2.85
C GLU A 23 -5.72 -12.45 -2.03
N LYS A 24 -5.89 -12.90 -0.78
CA LYS A 24 -4.80 -13.25 0.15
C LYS A 24 -3.79 -12.12 0.29
N VAL A 25 -4.27 -10.88 0.29
CA VAL A 25 -3.43 -9.68 0.43
C VAL A 25 -3.05 -9.53 1.90
N VAL A 26 -1.77 -9.22 2.14
CA VAL A 26 -1.23 -8.91 3.47
C VAL A 26 -1.16 -7.39 3.62
N LEU A 27 -1.93 -6.85 4.56
CA LEU A 27 -1.94 -5.43 4.87
C LEU A 27 -0.78 -5.06 5.77
N TRP A 28 -0.08 -4.00 5.41
CA TRP A 28 1.04 -3.47 6.18
C TRP A 28 0.68 -2.13 6.78
N VAL A 29 0.82 -2.07 8.10
CA VAL A 29 0.34 -0.97 8.91
C VAL A 29 1.47 -0.53 9.83
N SER A 30 1.95 0.69 9.64
CA SER A 30 3.03 1.26 10.46
C SER A 30 2.45 2.17 11.54
N ILE A 31 1.66 1.61 12.46
CA ILE A 31 1.13 2.33 13.63
C ILE A 31 2.02 2.05 14.83
N MET A 32 2.73 3.07 15.31
CA MET A 32 3.51 2.98 16.55
C MET A 32 2.59 2.96 17.77
N GLY A 33 2.89 2.10 18.74
CA GLY A 33 2.25 2.13 20.06
C GLY A 33 0.84 1.54 20.15
N LEU A 34 0.32 0.89 19.09
CA LEU A 34 -0.94 0.17 19.18
C LEU A 34 -0.74 -1.11 20.00
N ASN A 35 -1.13 -1.08 21.28
CA ASN A 35 -1.21 -2.27 22.12
C ASN A 35 -2.61 -2.87 22.02
N MET A 36 -2.71 -4.04 21.39
CA MET A 36 -3.99 -4.63 20.96
C MET A 36 -4.84 -5.19 22.09
N THR A 37 -4.24 -5.44 23.24
CA THR A 37 -4.93 -5.91 24.44
C THR A 37 -5.54 -4.75 25.24
N ASP A 38 -5.26 -3.51 24.84
CA ASP A 38 -5.78 -2.33 25.52
C ASP A 38 -7.15 -1.95 24.96
N SER A 39 -8.15 -1.94 25.84
CA SER A 39 -9.50 -1.43 25.57
C SER A 39 -9.47 0.00 24.99
N SER A 40 -8.45 0.78 25.33
CA SER A 40 -8.24 2.12 24.81
C SER A 40 -7.99 2.14 23.28
N ALA A 41 -7.39 1.09 22.71
CA ALA A 41 -7.14 0.99 21.28
C ALA A 41 -8.44 0.80 20.48
N LYS A 42 -9.43 0.08 21.04
CA LYS A 42 -10.75 -0.07 20.40
C LYS A 42 -11.55 1.24 20.40
N LEU A 43 -11.34 2.08 21.42
CA LEU A 43 -11.93 3.41 21.49
C LEU A 43 -11.21 4.41 20.57
N ALA A 44 -9.88 4.39 20.57
CA ALA A 44 -9.07 5.34 19.80
C ALA A 44 -8.95 4.99 18.31
N PHE A 45 -9.09 3.71 17.94
CA PHE A 45 -8.88 3.25 16.56
C PHE A 45 -9.87 2.15 16.13
N PRO A 46 -11.20 2.37 16.27
CA PRO A 46 -12.21 1.32 16.11
C PRO A 46 -12.18 0.63 14.75
N LYS A 47 -11.93 1.38 13.67
CA LYS A 47 -11.84 0.82 12.31
C LYS A 47 -10.62 -0.09 12.12
N ILE A 48 -9.49 0.26 12.72
CA ILE A 48 -8.28 -0.57 12.62
C ILE A 48 -8.51 -1.87 13.37
N VAL A 49 -9.03 -1.79 14.60
CA VAL A 49 -9.39 -2.97 15.41
C VAL A 49 -10.39 -3.85 14.67
N TYR A 50 -11.45 -3.26 14.09
CA TYR A 50 -12.40 -3.99 13.26
C TYR A 50 -11.73 -4.75 12.10
N PHE A 51 -10.81 -4.10 11.38
CA PHE A 51 -10.04 -4.77 10.33
C PHE A 51 -9.23 -5.95 10.86
N MET A 52 -8.61 -5.81 12.03
CA MET A 52 -7.83 -6.90 12.61
C MET A 52 -8.69 -8.10 12.99
N GLU A 53 -9.85 -7.83 13.61
CA GLU A 53 -10.79 -8.86 14.05
C GLU A 53 -11.39 -9.64 12.86
N ASN A 54 -11.44 -9.04 11.67
CA ASN A 54 -12.10 -9.61 10.49
C ASN A 54 -11.15 -10.13 9.40
N LEU A 55 -9.84 -9.93 9.54
CA LEU A 55 -8.82 -10.48 8.64
C LEU A 55 -8.33 -11.84 9.12
N SER A 56 -7.92 -12.71 8.20
CA SER A 56 -7.34 -14.00 8.58
C SER A 56 -6.00 -13.79 9.30
N PRO A 57 -5.61 -14.69 10.22
CA PRO A 57 -4.29 -14.64 10.86
C PRO A 57 -3.16 -14.50 9.84
N GLY A 58 -2.25 -13.55 10.05
CA GLY A 58 -1.13 -13.28 9.15
C GLY A 58 -1.43 -12.37 7.95
N GLN A 59 -2.69 -11.93 7.75
CA GLN A 59 -3.01 -10.93 6.72
C GLN A 59 -2.83 -9.49 7.17
N LEU A 60 -2.39 -9.25 8.40
CA LEU A 60 -2.14 -7.93 8.94
C LEU A 60 -0.81 -7.91 9.68
N ASN A 61 0.12 -7.10 9.18
CA ASN A 61 1.37 -6.81 9.85
C ASN A 61 1.33 -5.39 10.42
N VAL A 62 1.39 -5.29 11.74
CA VAL A 62 1.46 -4.02 12.47
C VAL A 62 2.89 -3.71 12.86
N GLN A 63 3.19 -2.44 13.13
CA GLN A 63 4.50 -1.96 13.58
C GLN A 63 5.66 -2.30 12.62
N VAL A 64 5.36 -2.42 11.32
CA VAL A 64 6.38 -2.73 10.31
C VAL A 64 7.45 -1.62 10.31
N PRO A 65 8.75 -1.98 10.45
CA PRO A 65 9.83 -1.01 10.35
C PRO A 65 9.82 -0.28 9.00
N ARG A 66 10.03 1.03 9.02
CA ARG A 66 9.98 1.91 7.83
C ARG A 66 10.81 1.40 6.66
N GLN A 67 12.03 0.94 6.92
CA GLN A 67 12.93 0.44 5.87
C GLN A 67 12.34 -0.78 5.15
N TYR A 68 11.70 -1.67 5.91
CA TYR A 68 11.06 -2.86 5.36
C TYR A 68 9.81 -2.49 4.56
N PHE A 69 8.99 -1.57 5.08
CA PHE A 69 7.81 -1.02 4.40
C PHE A 69 8.18 -0.46 3.03
N ASN A 70 9.15 0.46 2.98
CA ASN A 70 9.61 1.07 1.75
C ASN A 70 10.17 0.03 0.76
N LYS A 71 10.98 -0.92 1.25
CA LYS A 71 11.56 -1.99 0.40
C LYS A 71 10.47 -2.81 -0.27
N LYS A 72 9.40 -3.19 0.43
CA LYS A 72 8.29 -3.93 -0.18
C LYS A 72 7.46 -3.07 -1.12
N LEU A 73 7.14 -1.83 -0.73
CA LEU A 73 6.38 -0.91 -1.56
C LEU A 73 7.06 -0.72 -2.93
N PHE A 74 8.37 -0.46 -2.94
CA PHE A 74 9.14 -0.29 -4.17
C PHE A 74 9.38 -1.59 -4.94
N SER A 75 9.25 -2.77 -4.31
CA SER A 75 9.27 -4.05 -5.01
C SER A 75 8.01 -4.33 -5.84
N LEU A 76 6.99 -3.47 -5.74
CA LEU A 76 5.69 -3.61 -6.39
C LEU A 76 5.12 -5.01 -6.19
N ASN A 77 5.20 -5.48 -4.95
CA ASN A 77 4.69 -6.80 -4.64
C ASN A 77 3.18 -6.68 -4.43
N ASN A 78 2.45 -7.20 -5.40
CA ASN A 78 1.00 -7.19 -5.45
C ASN A 78 0.40 -7.95 -4.25
N SER A 79 1.07 -8.94 -3.66
CA SER A 79 0.57 -9.65 -2.46
C SER A 79 0.41 -8.77 -1.22
N TYR A 80 0.79 -7.49 -1.27
CA TYR A 80 0.69 -6.55 -0.16
C TYR A 80 -0.22 -5.37 -0.45
N GLY A 81 -0.95 -4.97 0.60
CA GLY A 81 -1.68 -3.71 0.67
C GLY A 81 -0.97 -2.77 1.64
N TYR A 82 -0.82 -1.52 1.24
CA TYR A 82 -0.13 -0.49 1.99
C TYR A 82 -1.14 0.54 2.42
N LEU A 83 -1.35 0.69 3.71
CA LEU A 83 -2.11 1.83 4.18
C LEU A 83 -1.23 3.07 4.08
N ILE A 84 -1.72 4.12 3.42
CA ILE A 84 -1.02 5.38 3.21
C ILE A 84 -1.87 6.54 3.72
N ASN A 85 -1.21 7.59 4.19
CA ASN A 85 -1.84 8.83 4.62
C ASN A 85 -2.47 9.61 3.43
N ASP A 86 -3.58 10.29 3.67
CA ASP A 86 -4.29 11.17 2.74
C ASP A 86 -3.44 12.27 2.09
N LEU A 87 -2.40 12.75 2.77
CA LEU A 87 -1.42 13.71 2.24
C LEU A 87 -0.42 13.08 1.25
N ILE A 88 -0.23 11.76 1.28
CA ILE A 88 0.77 11.08 0.42
C ILE A 88 0.17 10.74 -0.94
N TRP A 89 -1.10 10.36 -0.97
CA TRP A 89 -1.73 9.94 -2.22
C TRP A 89 -1.71 11.02 -3.31
N PRO A 90 -1.98 12.32 -3.05
CA PRO A 90 -1.87 13.36 -4.08
C PRO A 90 -0.51 13.37 -4.78
N TYR A 91 0.56 13.18 -4.00
CA TYR A 91 1.91 13.10 -4.54
C TYR A 91 2.10 11.86 -5.42
N ILE A 92 1.78 10.67 -4.89
CA ILE A 92 1.85 9.40 -5.64
C ILE A 92 0.98 9.44 -6.90
N SER A 93 -0.18 10.07 -6.84
CA SER A 93 -1.11 10.22 -7.95
C SER A 93 -0.55 11.14 -9.03
N LEU A 94 0.03 12.29 -8.63
CA LEU A 94 0.67 13.23 -9.54
C LEU A 94 1.87 12.59 -10.24
N SER A 95 2.74 11.92 -9.50
CA SER A 95 3.90 11.28 -10.12
C SER A 95 3.51 10.18 -11.10
N GLN A 96 2.46 9.43 -10.81
CA GLN A 96 1.97 8.38 -11.71
C GLN A 96 1.18 8.91 -12.93
N SER A 97 0.71 10.16 -12.91
CA SER A 97 0.08 10.75 -14.10
C SER A 97 1.07 10.98 -15.24
N LEU A 98 2.37 10.95 -14.94
CA LEU A 98 3.46 11.04 -15.91
C LEU A 98 3.91 9.67 -16.44
N LEU A 99 3.31 8.58 -15.96
CA LEU A 99 3.58 7.22 -16.40
C LEU A 99 2.56 6.81 -17.48
N THR A 100 2.94 5.86 -18.32
CA THR A 100 2.06 5.28 -19.34
C THR A 100 0.93 4.50 -18.68
N LYS A 101 1.21 3.88 -17.54
CA LYS A 101 0.23 3.16 -16.71
C LYS A 101 0.39 3.49 -15.23
N LYS A 102 -0.73 3.44 -14.52
CA LYS A 102 -0.74 3.55 -13.05
C LYS A 102 -0.12 2.30 -12.45
N VAL A 103 0.82 2.49 -11.53
CA VAL A 103 1.57 1.46 -10.81
C VAL A 103 0.93 1.14 -9.45
N PHE A 104 0.15 2.06 -8.88
CA PHE A 104 -0.59 1.94 -7.63
C PHE A 104 -2.04 2.33 -7.84
N SER A 105 -2.91 1.70 -7.06
CA SER A 105 -4.34 2.00 -6.99
C SER A 105 -4.72 2.32 -5.56
N LEU A 106 -5.47 3.41 -5.37
CA LEU A 106 -6.04 3.79 -4.08
C LEU A 106 -7.47 3.29 -3.98
N SER A 107 -7.80 2.75 -2.82
CA SER A 107 -9.16 2.40 -2.42
C SER A 107 -9.79 3.47 -1.54
N ASN A 108 -11.12 3.57 -1.58
CA ASN A 108 -11.90 4.37 -0.63
C ASN A 108 -11.94 3.76 0.79
N MET A 109 -11.32 2.61 0.98
CA MET A 109 -11.15 1.98 2.28
C MET A 109 -10.26 2.83 3.19
N CYS A 110 -10.92 3.57 4.08
CA CYS A 110 -10.28 4.49 5.01
C CYS A 110 -10.29 3.96 6.45
N LEU A 111 -9.10 3.81 7.01
CA LEU A 111 -8.84 3.53 8.42
C LEU A 111 -8.49 4.85 9.10
N ASP A 112 -9.54 5.60 9.44
CA ASP A 112 -9.52 7.04 9.76
C ASP A 112 -8.50 7.53 10.81
N GLN A 113 -7.84 6.66 11.58
CA GLN A 113 -7.04 7.11 12.73
C GLN A 113 -5.69 6.38 12.91
N GLY A 114 -5.17 5.65 11.92
CA GLY A 114 -3.80 5.14 12.04
C GLY A 114 -2.77 6.24 11.74
N PHE A 115 -1.94 6.62 12.72
CA PHE A 115 -0.69 7.31 12.39
C PHE A 115 0.20 6.33 11.65
N ILE A 116 0.17 6.40 10.33
CA ILE A 116 1.09 5.67 9.48
C ILE A 116 2.26 6.58 9.22
N ASN A 117 3.45 6.09 9.52
CA ASN A 117 4.71 6.75 9.23
C ASN A 117 4.59 7.45 7.87
N PRO A 118 4.59 8.78 7.80
CA PRO A 118 4.59 9.44 6.53
C PRO A 118 5.85 8.98 5.79
N ILE A 119 5.73 8.75 4.50
CA ILE A 119 6.92 8.80 3.65
C ILE A 119 7.43 10.23 3.83
N PHE A 120 8.42 10.41 4.71
CA PHE A 120 9.01 11.72 4.95
C PHE A 120 9.76 12.12 3.68
N PHE A 121 9.13 12.98 2.88
CA PHE A 121 9.77 13.82 1.89
C PHE A 121 10.51 14.91 2.69
N MET A 122 11.83 14.79 2.84
CA MET A 122 12.59 15.81 3.56
C MET A 122 12.76 17.05 2.69
N PHE A 123 12.27 18.19 3.20
CA PHE A 123 12.10 19.50 2.57
C PHE A 123 13.35 20.22 2.00
N ASN A 124 14.53 19.59 1.95
CA ASN A 124 15.75 20.29 1.55
C ASN A 124 16.23 20.00 0.11
N PHE A 125 15.59 19.07 -0.61
CA PHE A 125 15.95 18.74 -2.00
C PHE A 125 14.74 18.30 -2.84
N VAL A 126 13.63 19.04 -2.74
CA VAL A 126 12.33 18.72 -3.36
C VAL A 126 12.49 18.23 -4.81
N LYS A 127 13.24 18.96 -5.65
CA LYS A 127 13.47 18.58 -7.05
C LYS A 127 14.25 17.27 -7.25
N MET A 128 15.29 17.01 -6.45
CA MET A 128 16.08 15.77 -6.61
C MET A 128 15.33 14.54 -6.10
N GLN A 129 14.53 14.69 -5.03
CA GLN A 129 13.63 13.64 -4.56
C GLN A 129 12.55 13.34 -5.60
N GLU A 130 11.91 14.37 -6.17
CA GLU A 130 10.93 14.22 -7.25
C GLU A 130 11.51 13.48 -8.46
N ILE A 131 12.71 13.87 -8.91
CA ILE A 131 13.41 13.20 -10.02
C ILE A 131 13.72 11.74 -9.68
N GLN A 132 14.26 11.47 -8.48
CA GLN A 132 14.59 10.13 -8.05
C GLN A 132 13.34 9.24 -7.93
N GLU A 133 12.22 9.81 -7.48
CA GLU A 133 10.97 9.09 -7.32
C GLU A 133 10.28 8.83 -8.65
N LEU A 134 10.30 9.79 -9.58
CA LEU A 134 9.88 9.58 -10.96
C LEU A 134 10.73 8.51 -11.63
N PHE A 135 12.05 8.54 -11.43
CA PHE A 135 12.95 7.49 -11.92
C PHE A 135 12.58 6.13 -11.31
N ASN A 136 12.43 6.04 -9.99
CA ASN A 136 12.03 4.81 -9.31
C ASN A 136 10.67 4.31 -9.82
N MET A 137 9.71 5.19 -10.07
CA MET A 137 8.39 4.86 -10.61
C MET A 137 8.45 4.39 -12.06
N ARG A 138 9.33 4.96 -12.90
CA ARG A 138 9.58 4.51 -14.27
C ARG A 138 10.28 3.15 -14.32
N VAL A 139 11.25 2.92 -13.44
CA VAL A 139 11.88 1.60 -13.26
C VAL A 139 10.80 0.59 -12.83
N ALA A 140 9.97 0.98 -11.86
CA ALA A 140 8.88 0.18 -11.36
C ALA A 140 7.82 -0.13 -12.45
N GLU A 141 7.45 0.84 -13.29
CA GLU A 141 6.55 0.66 -14.45
C GLU A 141 7.05 -0.46 -15.38
N LYS A 142 8.34 -0.44 -15.73
CA LYS A 142 8.98 -1.47 -16.56
C LYS A 142 8.98 -2.85 -15.90
N SER A 143 9.40 -2.93 -14.63
CA SER A 143 9.35 -4.20 -13.88
C SER A 143 7.91 -4.71 -13.73
N PHE A 144 6.94 -3.81 -13.67
CA PHE A 144 5.52 -4.16 -13.65
C PHE A 144 5.04 -4.70 -15.00
N ASP A 145 5.56 -4.19 -16.14
CA ASP A 145 5.26 -4.73 -17.48
C ASP A 145 5.75 -6.17 -17.58
N GLU A 146 6.99 -6.43 -17.15
CA GLU A 146 7.58 -7.76 -17.16
C GLU A 146 6.76 -8.77 -16.33
N LYS A 147 6.30 -8.37 -15.13
CA LYS A 147 5.47 -9.23 -14.27
C LYS A 147 4.09 -9.51 -14.87
N ILE A 148 3.43 -8.53 -15.50
CA ILE A 148 2.14 -8.76 -16.17
C ILE A 148 2.33 -9.73 -17.33
N ASN A 149 3.36 -9.53 -18.16
CA ASN A 149 3.64 -10.40 -19.30
C ASN A 149 3.89 -11.85 -18.85
N HIS A 150 4.65 -12.03 -17.77
CA HIS A 150 4.85 -13.35 -17.17
C HIS A 150 3.54 -13.96 -16.62
N PHE A 151 2.70 -13.15 -15.97
CA PHE A 151 1.42 -13.60 -15.42
C PHE A 151 0.40 -14.01 -16.50
N ILE A 152 0.38 -13.32 -17.64
CA ILE A 152 -0.44 -13.68 -18.81
C ILE A 152 0.04 -15.02 -19.37
N GLN A 153 1.35 -15.18 -19.57
CA GLN A 153 1.96 -16.43 -20.08
C GLN A 153 1.71 -17.64 -19.17
N VAL A 154 1.63 -17.46 -17.85
CA VAL A 154 1.35 -18.54 -16.90
C VAL A 154 -0.15 -18.88 -16.81
N ARG A 155 -1.03 -17.97 -17.24
CA ARG A 155 -2.49 -18.14 -17.22
C ARG A 155 -3.08 -18.67 -18.52
N GLU A 156 -2.38 -18.60 -19.64
CA GLU A 156 -2.74 -19.37 -20.82
C GLU A 156 -2.33 -20.83 -20.58
N PRO A 157 -3.28 -21.78 -20.48
CA PRO A 157 -2.89 -23.18 -20.55
C PRO A 157 -2.37 -23.42 -21.97
N VAL A 158 -1.23 -24.11 -22.08
CA VAL A 158 -0.91 -24.83 -23.32
C VAL A 158 -2.13 -25.70 -23.63
N ALA A 159 -2.72 -25.42 -24.81
CA ALA A 159 -3.96 -26.01 -25.30
C ALA A 159 -3.96 -27.55 -25.26
#